data_AF-A0A3S0KL78-F1
#
_entry.id   AF-A0A3S0KL78-F1
#
_cell.length_a   1.000
_cell.length_b   1.000
_cell.length_c   1.000
_cell.angle_alpha   90.00
_cell.angle_beta   90.00
_cell.angle_gamma   90.00
#
_symmetry.space_group_name_H-M   'P 1'
#
loop_
_entity.id
_entity.type
_entity.pdbx_description
1 polymer ?
#
loop_
_entity_poly.entity_id
_entity_poly.type
_entity_poly.pdbx_seq_one_letter_code
_entity_poly.pdbx_strand_id
1 'polypeptide(L)'
;MYKNIAGVLLCLLMLNACVAYPTTRTYFKPDLNDGQLTPSMGCGYHTTKGDAIIKTLGDATLTVMPEYVSGEKLKITLLVRSKSKADVNALLPDGIFVSLSNTLSEIYPAKLSVTEQESAAGEHFSQWHVLVFPLSVDEIETFKLTIPWSNSSDPSSEDGLLNFNFEKVEVADFYYNSINC
;
A
#
# COMPACT_ATOMS: atom_id res chain seq x y z
N MET A 1 -42.47 28.07 23.41
CA MET A 1 -42.09 27.65 22.04
C MET A 1 -40.58 27.40 21.83
N TYR A 2 -39.76 27.21 22.86
CA TYR A 2 -38.29 27.05 22.71
C TYR A 2 -37.74 25.63 22.95
N LYS A 3 -38.57 24.66 23.36
CA LYS A 3 -38.11 23.32 23.76
C LYS A 3 -37.70 22.38 22.61
N ASN A 4 -38.08 22.69 21.37
CA ASN A 4 -37.79 21.84 20.21
C ASN A 4 -36.56 22.27 19.40
N ILE A 5 -35.96 23.43 19.70
CA ILE A 5 -34.82 23.97 18.94
C ILE A 5 -33.52 23.25 19.32
N ALA A 6 -33.35 22.89 20.60
CA ALA A 6 -32.15 22.21 21.09
C ALA A 6 -31.95 20.81 20.48
N GLY A 7 -33.03 20.07 20.22
CA GLY A 7 -32.95 18.75 19.59
C GLY A 7 -32.56 18.82 18.11
N VAL A 8 -33.10 19.81 17.38
CA VAL A 8 -32.77 20.03 15.96
C VAL A 8 -31.32 20.49 15.78
N LEU A 9 -30.83 21.36 16.67
CA LEU A 9 -29.44 21.83 16.65
C LEU A 9 -28.45 20.68 16.93
N LEU A 10 -28.78 19.76 17.84
CA LEU A 10 -27.96 18.59 18.15
C LEU A 10 -27.93 17.58 16.98
N CYS A 11 -29.06 17.35 16.30
CA CYS A 11 -29.11 16.53 15.09
C CYS A 11 -28.32 17.12 13.92
N LEU A 12 -28.35 18.45 13.73
CA LEU A 12 -27.57 19.13 12.69
C LEU A 12 -26.05 19.08 12.95
N LEU A 13 -25.62 19.09 14.22
CA LEU A 13 -24.22 18.90 14.58
C LEU A 13 -23.73 17.46 14.33
N MET A 14 -24.61 16.46 14.49
CA MET A 14 -24.28 15.05 14.20
C MET A 14 -24.26 14.70 12.70
N LEU A 15 -24.91 15.50 11.85
CA LEU A 15 -24.87 15.32 10.39
C LEU A 15 -23.58 15.84 9.72
N ASN A 16 -22.75 16.60 10.44
CA ASN A 16 -21.45 17.11 9.94
C ASN A 16 -20.32 16.06 9.99
N ALA A 17 -20.56 14.84 10.47
CA ALA A 17 -19.53 13.83 10.69
C ALA A 17 -19.23 12.91 9.49
N CYS A 18 -19.95 13.05 8.37
CA CYS A 18 -19.68 12.30 7.12
C CYS A 18 -19.75 13.23 5.91
N VAL A 19 -18.91 14.28 5.88
CA VAL A 19 -18.81 15.13 4.69
C VAL A 19 -17.95 14.41 3.66
N ALA A 20 -18.61 13.80 2.68
CA ALA A 20 -17.97 13.34 1.46
C ALA A 20 -17.71 14.56 0.57
N TYR A 21 -16.46 14.82 0.22
CA TYR A 21 -16.16 15.86 -0.77
C TYR A 21 -15.65 15.21 -2.06
N PRO A 22 -16.20 15.60 -3.22
CA PRO A 22 -15.63 15.24 -4.51
C PRO A 22 -14.20 15.75 -4.59
N THR A 23 -13.30 14.92 -5.10
CA THR A 23 -11.88 15.23 -5.30
C THR A 23 -11.39 14.55 -6.57
N THR A 24 -10.21 14.92 -7.03
CA THR A 24 -9.39 14.05 -7.88
C THR A 24 -8.30 13.43 -7.03
N ARG A 25 -7.86 12.23 -7.40
CA ARG A 25 -6.72 11.56 -6.78
C ARG A 25 -5.80 11.04 -7.85
N THR A 26 -4.54 11.44 -7.76
CA THR A 26 -3.44 10.83 -8.52
C THR A 26 -2.80 9.75 -7.66
N TYR A 27 -2.68 8.55 -8.20
CA TYR A 27 -2.06 7.42 -7.49
C TYR A 27 -1.47 6.41 -8.49
N PHE A 28 -0.66 5.50 -7.96
CA PHE A 28 -0.12 4.38 -8.72
C PHE A 28 -1.09 3.20 -8.65
N LYS A 29 -1.90 3.03 -9.69
CA LYS A 29 -2.87 1.96 -9.82
C LYS A 29 -2.16 0.62 -10.08
N PRO A 30 -2.36 -0.39 -9.22
CA PRO A 30 -1.81 -1.74 -9.44
C PRO A 30 -2.48 -2.48 -10.59
N ASP A 31 -1.73 -3.34 -11.27
CA ASP A 31 -2.25 -4.33 -12.21
C ASP A 31 -3.00 -5.45 -11.47
N LEU A 32 -4.19 -5.79 -11.95
CA LEU A 32 -5.07 -6.81 -11.36
C LEU A 32 -4.53 -8.24 -11.53
N ASN A 33 -3.58 -8.46 -12.43
CA ASN A 33 -3.00 -9.77 -12.68
C ASN A 33 -1.91 -10.13 -11.65
N ASP A 34 -1.40 -9.14 -10.91
CA ASP A 34 -0.25 -9.33 -10.00
C ASP A 34 -0.69 -9.74 -8.57
N GLY A 35 -2.00 -9.81 -8.30
CA GLY A 35 -2.57 -10.11 -6.99
C GLY A 35 -3.96 -9.52 -6.77
N GLN A 36 -4.42 -9.53 -5.52
CA GLN A 36 -5.73 -8.99 -5.15
C GLN A 36 -5.62 -7.51 -4.75
N LEU A 37 -6.53 -6.67 -5.23
CA LEU A 37 -6.62 -5.28 -4.76
C LEU A 37 -6.99 -5.24 -3.28
N THR A 38 -6.24 -4.46 -2.51
CA THR A 38 -6.51 -4.21 -1.10
C THR A 38 -6.35 -2.72 -0.82
N PRO A 39 -7.00 -2.19 0.22
CA PRO A 39 -6.71 -0.85 0.68
C PRO A 39 -5.29 -0.71 1.20
N SER A 40 -4.61 0.34 0.75
CA SER A 40 -3.47 0.89 1.46
C SER A 40 -3.95 1.52 2.78
N MET A 41 -3.00 1.95 3.62
CA MET A 41 -3.32 2.71 4.84
C MET A 41 -3.87 4.12 4.54
N GLY A 42 -4.08 4.47 3.27
CA GLY A 42 -4.73 5.69 2.79
C GLY A 42 -6.23 5.68 3.08
N CYS A 43 -6.58 6.02 4.31
CA CYS A 43 -7.95 6.20 4.77
C CYS A 43 -8.70 7.28 3.98
N GLY A 44 -10.02 7.10 3.81
CA GLY A 44 -10.93 8.15 3.33
C GLY A 44 -11.31 8.12 1.84
N TYR A 45 -10.48 7.57 0.95
CA TYR A 45 -10.83 7.47 -0.48
C TYR A 45 -11.80 6.32 -0.76
N HIS A 46 -12.77 6.51 -1.65
CA HIS A 46 -13.83 5.54 -1.89
C HIS A 46 -13.62 4.67 -3.13
N THR A 47 -13.44 5.32 -4.27
CA THR A 47 -13.33 4.71 -5.59
C THR A 47 -11.94 4.13 -5.77
N THR A 48 -10.92 4.82 -5.27
CA THR A 48 -9.52 4.41 -5.30
C THR A 48 -9.08 3.69 -4.03
N LYS A 49 -10.02 3.18 -3.23
CA LYS A 49 -9.72 2.44 -1.99
C LYS A 49 -8.88 1.19 -2.19
N GLY A 50 -8.74 0.68 -3.42
CA GLY A 50 -7.94 -0.50 -3.76
C GLY A 50 -6.66 -0.09 -4.47
N ASP A 51 -5.86 0.74 -3.80
CA ASP A 51 -4.61 1.33 -4.30
C ASP A 51 -3.36 0.54 -3.91
N ALA A 52 -3.54 -0.59 -3.24
CA ALA A 52 -2.48 -1.54 -2.94
C ALA A 52 -2.83 -2.93 -3.49
N ILE A 53 -1.82 -3.80 -3.51
CA ILE A 53 -1.98 -5.18 -3.96
C ILE A 53 -1.47 -6.14 -2.91
N ILE A 54 -2.21 -7.21 -2.65
CA ILE A 54 -1.84 -8.28 -1.73
C ILE A 54 -1.71 -9.60 -2.49
N LYS A 55 -0.63 -10.33 -2.21
CA LYS A 55 -0.38 -11.69 -2.71
C LYS A 55 -0.13 -12.62 -1.52
N THR A 56 -0.76 -13.79 -1.54
CA THR A 56 -0.50 -14.88 -0.58
C THR A 56 0.63 -15.75 -1.11
N LEU A 57 1.64 -16.00 -0.28
CA LEU A 57 2.88 -16.69 -0.60
C LEU A 57 3.12 -17.76 0.47
N GLY A 58 2.51 -18.94 0.28
CA GLY A 58 2.45 -19.96 1.33
C GLY A 58 1.66 -19.45 2.54
N ASP A 59 2.29 -19.50 3.73
CA ASP A 59 1.71 -19.01 4.99
C ASP A 59 1.89 -17.51 5.23
N ALA A 60 2.59 -16.81 4.32
CA ALA A 60 2.80 -15.37 4.39
C ALA A 60 1.86 -14.61 3.44
N THR A 61 1.58 -13.36 3.78
CA THR A 61 0.98 -12.38 2.85
C THR A 61 1.95 -11.24 2.64
N LEU A 62 2.15 -10.85 1.38
CA LEU A 62 2.90 -9.67 0.97
C LEU A 62 1.93 -8.63 0.42
N THR A 63 1.87 -7.47 1.05
CA THR A 63 1.13 -6.30 0.57
C THR A 63 2.11 -5.24 0.07
N VAL A 64 1.89 -4.75 -1.15
CA VAL A 64 2.70 -3.71 -1.79
C VAL A 64 1.87 -2.43 -1.90
N MET A 65 2.38 -1.35 -1.30
CA MET A 65 1.71 -0.05 -1.21
C MET A 65 2.63 1.05 -1.73
N PRO A 66 2.58 1.40 -3.03
CA PRO A 66 3.26 2.57 -3.54
C PRO A 66 2.54 3.86 -3.10
N GLU A 67 3.29 4.92 -2.86
CA GLU A 67 2.75 6.23 -2.48
C GLU A 67 3.02 7.27 -3.56
N TYR A 68 1.98 8.05 -3.87
CA TYR A 68 2.09 9.22 -4.73
C TYR A 68 1.87 10.48 -3.89
N VAL A 69 2.92 11.30 -3.77
CA VAL A 69 2.87 12.65 -3.18
C VAL A 69 3.63 13.56 -4.14
N SER A 70 2.95 14.48 -4.80
CA SER A 70 3.59 15.33 -5.81
C SER A 70 4.78 16.10 -5.23
N GLY A 71 5.86 16.19 -6.00
CA GLY A 71 7.14 16.75 -5.58
C GLY A 71 8.03 15.81 -4.76
N GLU A 72 7.55 14.63 -4.36
CA GLU A 72 8.30 13.67 -3.55
C GLU A 72 8.95 12.55 -4.38
N LYS A 73 9.82 11.80 -3.71
CA LYS A 73 10.42 10.58 -4.26
C LYS A 73 9.45 9.40 -4.20
N LEU A 74 9.59 8.47 -5.14
CA LEU A 74 8.86 7.20 -5.11
C LEU A 74 9.16 6.46 -3.81
N LYS A 75 8.11 6.26 -3.03
CA LYS A 75 8.14 5.50 -1.79
C LYS A 75 7.21 4.31 -1.92
N ILE A 76 7.70 3.13 -1.56
CA ILE A 76 6.93 1.89 -1.59
C ILE A 76 7.04 1.24 -0.21
N THR A 77 5.90 0.99 0.40
CA THR A 77 5.82 0.23 1.65
C THR A 77 5.44 -1.21 1.32
N LEU A 78 6.28 -2.15 1.75
CA LEU A 78 5.99 -3.57 1.74
C LEU A 78 5.58 -3.99 3.14
N LEU A 79 4.47 -4.72 3.23
CA LEU A 79 4.01 -5.30 4.48
C LEU A 79 3.98 -6.81 4.32
N VAL A 80 4.85 -7.50 5.05
CA VAL A 80 4.85 -8.96 5.15
C VAL A 80 4.18 -9.35 6.45
N ARG A 81 3.21 -10.25 6.40
CA ARG A 81 2.60 -10.86 7.60
C ARG A 81 2.66 -12.38 7.50
N SER A 82 3.08 -13.05 8.57
CA SER A 82 3.01 -14.52 8.69
C SER A 82 2.75 -14.92 10.15
N LYS A 83 2.33 -16.15 10.36
CA LYS A 83 2.28 -16.78 11.70
C LYS A 83 3.67 -17.17 12.21
N SER A 84 4.66 -17.31 11.32
CA SER A 84 6.03 -17.70 11.66
C SER A 84 7.00 -16.58 11.32
N LYS A 85 7.91 -16.27 12.25
CA LYS A 85 9.00 -15.30 12.02
C LYS A 85 9.92 -15.72 10.88
N ALA A 86 10.08 -17.02 10.64
CA ALA A 86 10.93 -17.53 9.56
C ALA A 86 10.42 -17.11 8.17
N ASP A 87 9.10 -17.12 7.96
CA ASP A 87 8.53 -16.78 6.65
C ASP A 87 8.55 -15.27 6.38
N VAL A 88 8.59 -14.44 7.44
CA VAL A 88 8.75 -12.99 7.25
C VAL A 88 10.17 -12.65 6.79
N ASN A 89 11.17 -13.44 7.20
CA ASN A 89 12.56 -13.32 6.74
C ASN A 89 12.78 -13.84 5.30
N ALA A 90 11.74 -14.36 4.63
CA ALA A 90 11.81 -14.80 3.23
C ALA A 90 12.01 -13.63 2.24
N LEU A 91 11.70 -12.40 2.68
CA LEU A 91 11.93 -11.20 1.90
C LEU A 91 13.41 -10.82 1.93
N LEU A 92 14.03 -10.71 0.75
CA LEU A 92 15.42 -10.28 0.59
C LEU A 92 15.47 -8.81 0.12
N PRO A 93 15.52 -7.83 1.05
CA PRO A 93 15.30 -6.43 0.70
C PRO A 93 16.40 -5.82 -0.18
N ASP A 94 17.62 -6.35 -0.11
CA ASP A 94 18.79 -5.83 -0.86
C ASP A 94 18.67 -6.05 -2.38
N GLY A 95 17.85 -7.00 -2.83
CA GLY A 95 17.64 -7.27 -4.25
C GLY A 95 16.35 -6.66 -4.81
N ILE A 96 15.66 -5.80 -4.05
CA ILE A 96 14.43 -5.15 -4.51
C ILE A 96 14.78 -3.98 -5.42
N PHE A 97 14.18 -3.94 -6.61
CA PHE A 97 14.40 -2.86 -7.57
C PHE A 97 13.13 -2.49 -8.32
N VAL A 98 13.16 -1.30 -8.90
CA VAL A 98 12.14 -0.80 -9.83
C VAL A 98 12.73 -0.69 -11.23
N SER A 99 11.95 -1.06 -12.24
CA SER A 99 12.24 -0.76 -13.65
C SER A 99 11.12 0.11 -14.23
N LEU A 100 11.47 1.18 -14.93
CA LEU A 100 10.51 2.03 -15.64
C LEU A 100 10.29 1.50 -17.06
N SER A 101 9.07 1.59 -17.60
CA SER A 101 8.73 1.04 -18.92
C SER A 101 9.56 1.62 -20.08
N ASN A 102 10.14 2.79 -19.89
CA ASN A 102 10.96 3.50 -20.87
C ASN A 102 12.48 3.29 -20.69
N THR A 103 12.91 2.49 -19.70
CA THR A 103 14.34 2.24 -19.43
C THR A 103 14.59 0.77 -19.11
N LEU A 104 15.75 0.26 -19.54
CA LEU A 104 16.20 -1.09 -19.20
C LEU A 104 16.96 -1.15 -17.86
N SER A 105 17.00 -0.05 -17.12
CA SER A 105 17.81 0.07 -15.91
C SER A 105 17.03 -0.38 -14.69
N GLU A 106 17.67 -1.21 -13.87
CA GLU A 106 17.22 -1.53 -12.52
C GLU A 106 17.60 -0.39 -11.58
N ILE A 107 16.61 0.16 -10.89
CA ILE A 107 16.77 1.26 -9.96
C ILE A 107 16.52 0.74 -8.55
N TYR A 108 17.55 0.75 -7.73
CA TYR A 108 17.52 0.26 -6.36
C TYR A 108 17.11 1.36 -5.37
N PRO A 109 16.52 1.00 -4.21
CA PRO A 109 16.16 1.97 -3.18
C PRO A 109 17.41 2.69 -2.64
N ALA A 110 17.34 4.01 -2.55
CA ALA A 110 18.37 4.83 -1.91
C ALA A 110 18.28 4.79 -0.37
N LYS A 111 17.11 4.44 0.17
CA LYS A 111 16.88 4.25 1.60
C LYS A 111 15.92 3.09 1.82
N LEU A 112 16.26 2.26 2.81
CA LEU A 112 15.43 1.18 3.33
C LEU A 112 15.31 1.36 4.84
N SER A 113 14.10 1.22 5.37
CA SER A 113 13.87 1.05 6.80
C SER A 113 12.93 -0.12 7.05
N VAL A 114 13.22 -0.91 8.08
CA VAL A 114 12.43 -2.08 8.46
C VAL A 114 11.89 -1.88 9.88
N THR A 115 10.59 -2.05 10.05
CA THR A 115 9.93 -2.07 11.35
C THR A 115 9.28 -3.43 11.55
N GLU A 116 9.56 -4.09 12.68
CA GLU A 116 8.94 -5.36 13.05
C GLU A 116 7.89 -5.14 14.13
N GLN A 117 6.79 -5.90 14.05
CA GLN A 117 5.80 -5.99 15.12
C GLN A 117 5.39 -7.45 15.28
N GLU A 118 5.38 -7.91 16.53
CA GLU A 118 4.75 -9.15 16.92
C GLU A 118 3.39 -8.83 17.55
N SER A 119 2.37 -9.64 17.24
CA SER A 119 1.07 -9.49 17.88
C SER A 119 1.18 -9.75 19.37
N ALA A 120 0.37 -9.07 20.18
CA ALA A 120 0.41 -9.23 21.64
C ALA A 120 0.12 -10.67 22.12
N ALA A 121 -0.51 -11.48 21.27
CA ALA A 121 -0.80 -12.89 21.52
C ALA A 121 0.20 -13.86 20.85
N GLY A 122 1.23 -13.35 20.16
CA GLY A 122 2.21 -14.17 19.41
C GLY A 122 1.63 -14.87 18.17
N GLU A 123 0.42 -14.48 17.75
CA GLU A 123 -0.32 -15.15 16.67
C GLU A 123 0.17 -14.77 15.27
N HIS A 124 0.82 -13.61 15.13
CA HIS A 124 1.36 -13.16 13.86
C HIS A 124 2.57 -12.23 14.06
N PHE A 125 3.47 -12.31 13.09
CA PHE A 125 4.61 -11.42 12.88
C PHE A 125 4.31 -10.55 11.68
N SER A 126 4.61 -9.26 11.79
CA SER A 126 4.49 -8.28 10.71
C SER A 126 5.81 -7.54 10.53
N GLN A 127 6.28 -7.39 9.29
CA GLN A 127 7.39 -6.53 8.94
C GLN A 127 6.94 -5.49 7.91
N TRP A 128 7.30 -4.23 8.16
CA TRP A 128 7.11 -3.12 7.23
C TRP A 128 8.48 -2.71 6.67
N HIS A 129 8.65 -2.87 5.36
CA HIS A 129 9.83 -2.40 4.64
C HIS A 129 9.44 -1.14 3.88
N VAL A 130 9.96 0.01 4.30
CA VAL A 130 9.75 1.27 3.60
C VAL A 130 10.96 1.53 2.71
N LEU A 131 10.71 1.50 1.41
CA LEU A 131 11.69 1.67 0.34
C LEU A 131 11.52 3.07 -0.25
N VAL A 132 12.61 3.83 -0.35
CA VAL A 132 12.62 5.14 -1.03
C VAL A 132 13.57 5.09 -2.22
N PHE A 133 13.03 5.23 -3.42
CA PHE A 133 13.78 5.20 -4.67
C PHE A 133 14.22 6.61 -5.07
N PRO A 134 15.37 6.77 -5.75
CA PRO A 134 15.85 8.07 -6.24
C PRO A 134 15.11 8.53 -7.51
N LEU A 135 13.78 8.40 -7.53
CA LEU A 135 12.91 8.73 -8.66
C LEU A 135 11.84 9.72 -8.21
N SER A 136 11.60 10.78 -8.99
CA SER A 136 10.47 11.69 -8.76
C SER A 136 9.16 11.00 -9.14
N VAL A 137 8.14 11.04 -8.29
CA VAL A 137 6.84 10.43 -8.63
C VAL A 137 6.14 11.12 -9.80
N ASP A 138 6.42 12.41 -10.02
CA ASP A 138 5.79 13.19 -11.08
C ASP A 138 6.28 12.76 -12.48
N GLU A 139 7.49 12.20 -12.57
CA GLU A 139 8.14 11.78 -13.82
C GLU A 139 7.84 10.31 -14.18
N ILE A 140 7.14 9.57 -13.31
CA ILE A 140 6.81 8.17 -13.52
C ILE A 140 5.41 8.07 -14.11
N GLU A 141 5.28 7.45 -15.29
CA GLU A 141 3.98 7.07 -15.84
C GLU A 141 3.64 5.62 -15.50
N THR A 142 4.61 4.72 -15.61
CA THR A 142 4.46 3.31 -15.26
C THR A 142 5.76 2.77 -14.70
N PHE A 143 5.67 1.82 -13.79
CA PHE A 143 6.84 1.12 -13.28
C PHE A 143 6.50 -0.31 -12.87
N LYS A 144 7.52 -1.15 -12.86
CA LYS A 144 7.46 -2.52 -12.33
C LYS A 144 8.38 -2.63 -11.13
N LEU A 145 7.82 -3.04 -10.00
CA LEU A 145 8.57 -3.42 -8.80
C LEU A 145 8.90 -4.91 -8.88
N THR A 146 10.17 -5.25 -8.69
CA THR A 146 10.63 -6.63 -8.63
C THR A 146 11.14 -6.93 -7.23
N ILE A 147 10.62 -8.00 -6.63
CA ILE A 147 10.94 -8.41 -5.27
C ILE A 147 11.47 -9.85 -5.30
N PRO A 148 12.73 -10.09 -4.94
CA PRO A 148 13.22 -11.44 -4.70
C PRO A 148 12.56 -12.03 -3.47
N TRP A 149 12.05 -13.24 -3.64
CA TRP A 149 11.35 -13.99 -2.59
C TRP A 149 11.98 -15.38 -2.48
N SER A 150 12.36 -15.76 -1.26
CA SER A 150 12.96 -17.06 -0.96
C SER A 150 12.23 -17.68 0.22
N ASN A 151 11.29 -18.57 -0.05
CA ASN A 151 10.56 -19.24 1.02
C ASN A 151 11.28 -20.55 1.37
N SER A 152 12.27 -20.45 2.27
CA SER A 152 13.06 -21.62 2.70
C SER A 152 12.25 -22.74 3.37
N SER A 153 10.98 -22.48 3.69
CA SER A 153 10.08 -23.37 4.43
C SER A 153 9.32 -24.36 3.54
N ASP A 154 9.17 -24.09 2.24
CA ASP A 154 8.39 -24.93 1.32
C ASP A 154 9.04 -25.04 -0.08
N PRO A 155 9.68 -26.18 -0.43
CA PRO A 155 10.34 -26.39 -1.72
C PRO A 155 9.35 -26.47 -2.90
N SER A 156 8.04 -26.40 -2.66
CA SER A 156 7.00 -26.31 -3.70
C SER A 156 6.44 -24.90 -3.90
N SER A 157 6.85 -23.94 -3.08
CA SER A 157 6.47 -22.54 -3.23
C SER A 157 7.36 -21.82 -4.26
N GLU A 158 6.82 -20.82 -4.96
CA GLU A 158 7.54 -20.06 -5.99
C GLU A 158 8.72 -19.27 -5.37
N ASP A 159 9.86 -19.93 -5.18
CA ASP A 159 11.15 -19.26 -5.04
C ASP A 159 11.43 -18.52 -6.34
N GLY A 160 11.68 -17.21 -6.27
CA GLY A 160 11.91 -16.43 -7.48
C GLY A 160 11.68 -14.93 -7.34
N LEU A 161 11.35 -14.32 -8.48
CA LEU A 161 11.13 -12.88 -8.60
C LEU A 161 9.63 -12.60 -8.69
N LEU A 162 9.10 -11.93 -7.69
CA LEU A 162 7.74 -11.39 -7.71
C LEU A 162 7.75 -10.07 -8.46
N ASN A 163 6.84 -9.90 -9.42
CA ASN A 163 6.71 -8.67 -10.19
C ASN A 163 5.36 -8.03 -9.89
N PHE A 164 5.37 -6.70 -9.71
CA PHE A 164 4.17 -5.90 -9.49
C PHE A 164 4.23 -4.66 -10.38
N ASN A 165 3.24 -4.51 -11.25
CA ASN A 165 3.15 -3.44 -12.23
C ASN A 165 2.19 -2.37 -11.74
N PHE A 166 2.56 -1.12 -11.97
CA PHE A 166 1.79 0.04 -11.56
C PHE A 166 1.75 1.10 -12.65
N GLU A 167 0.61 1.76 -12.76
CA GLU A 167 0.36 2.88 -13.68
C GLU A 167 -0.07 4.11 -12.88
N LYS A 168 0.57 5.25 -13.13
CA LYS A 168 0.12 6.54 -12.60
C LYS A 168 -1.18 6.91 -13.30
N VAL A 169 -2.25 7.07 -12.52
CA VAL A 169 -3.54 7.51 -13.02
C VAL A 169 -4.07 8.64 -12.17
N GLU A 170 -4.81 9.56 -12.79
CA GLU A 170 -5.62 10.55 -12.11
C GLU A 170 -7.09 10.23 -12.34
N VAL A 171 -7.84 10.06 -11.25
CA VAL A 171 -9.26 9.71 -11.31
C VAL A 171 -10.08 10.56 -10.37
N ALA A 172 -11.34 10.80 -10.75
CA ALA A 172 -12.32 11.40 -9.85
C ALA A 172 -12.63 10.43 -8.71
N ASP A 173 -12.72 10.97 -7.49
CA ASP A 173 -13.03 10.20 -6.29
C ASP A 173 -13.86 11.04 -5.29
N PHE A 174 -14.27 10.40 -4.21
CA PHE A 174 -14.81 11.02 -3.02
C PHE A 174 -13.88 10.72 -1.86
N TYR A 175 -13.58 11.75 -1.08
CA TYR A 175 -12.87 11.58 0.18
C TYR A 175 -13.82 11.78 1.35
N TYR A 176 -13.77 10.83 2.28
CA TYR A 176 -14.46 10.84 3.56
C TYR A 176 -13.46 11.21 4.65
N ASN A 177 -13.64 12.39 5.25
CA ASN A 177 -12.90 12.75 6.45
C ASN A 177 -13.52 12.08 7.69
N SER A 178 -13.40 10.75 7.79
CA SER A 178 -13.88 9.96 8.92
C SER A 178 -12.72 9.59 9.85
N ILE A 179 -12.94 9.74 11.16
CA ILE A 179 -11.99 9.39 12.22
C ILE A 179 -11.81 7.85 12.31
N ASN A 180 -12.76 7.07 11.79
CA ASN A 180 -12.78 5.61 11.83
C ASN A 180 -12.73 5.04 10.41
N CYS A 181 -11.56 5.13 9.77
CA CYS A 181 -11.28 4.36 8.57
C CYS A 181 -10.56 3.05 8.95
#